data_AF-A0A0D0VU65-F1
#
_entry.id   AF-A0A0D0VU65-F1
#
_cell.length_a   1.000
_cell.length_b   1.000
_cell.length_c   1.000
_cell.angle_alpha   90.00
_cell.angle_beta   90.00
_cell.angle_gamma   90.00
#
_symmetry.space_group_name_H-M   'P 1'
#
loop_
_entity.id
_entity.type
_entity.pdbx_description
1 polymer ?
#
loop_
_entity_poly.entity_id
_entity_poly.type
_entity_poly.pdbx_seq_one_letter_code
_entity_poly.pdbx_strand_id
1 'polypeptide(L)'
;MNQPNRVDSWLLQDDEKPLTITEDPKLPNASTIVIRRQDHTLGNMLRAQLMLDPTVLFAGYKVPHPLENDILLKIQTDERSNPAEALKRACHELIRQTVHIKAQFQQQAKNIEMGMGPEQGVAPGAAGANGAYDPYGDGFGREGNVVVGGATREQGQDVYDF
;
A
#
# COMPACT_ATOMS: atom_id res chain seq x y z
N MET A 1 -15.55 -20.67 -27.76
CA MET A 1 -14.48 -19.90 -27.09
C MET A 1 -14.33 -20.49 -25.68
N ASN A 2 -13.13 -20.89 -25.26
CA ASN A 2 -12.88 -21.51 -23.94
C ASN A 2 -12.44 -20.46 -22.90
N GLN A 3 -13.09 -19.29 -22.89
CA GLN A 3 -12.76 -18.22 -21.96
C GLN A 3 -13.76 -18.27 -20.79
N PRO A 4 -13.31 -18.33 -19.53
CA PRO A 4 -14.20 -18.23 -18.39
C PRO A 4 -14.87 -16.85 -18.33
N ASN A 5 -15.99 -16.75 -17.62
CA ASN A 5 -16.67 -15.48 -17.47
C ASN A 5 -15.83 -14.55 -16.57
N ARG A 6 -15.84 -13.23 -16.85
CA ARG A 6 -15.07 -12.27 -16.05
C ARG A 6 -15.54 -12.21 -14.59
N VAL A 7 -16.84 -12.40 -14.35
CA VAL A 7 -17.43 -12.36 -13.00
C VAL A 7 -16.90 -13.47 -12.11
N ASP A 8 -16.51 -14.61 -12.69
CA ASP A 8 -15.95 -15.75 -11.97
C ASP A 8 -14.62 -15.40 -11.28
N SER A 9 -14.04 -14.23 -11.59
CA SER A 9 -12.80 -13.79 -10.95
C SER A 9 -12.98 -13.38 -9.48
N TRP A 10 -14.17 -12.87 -9.13
CA TRP A 10 -14.47 -12.30 -7.81
C TRP A 10 -15.78 -12.83 -7.21
N LEU A 11 -16.66 -13.42 -8.01
CA LEU A 11 -17.90 -14.03 -7.54
C LEU A 11 -17.62 -15.45 -7.03
N LEU A 12 -18.02 -15.72 -5.79
CA LEU A 12 -18.04 -17.07 -5.25
C LEU A 12 -19.20 -17.87 -5.84
N GLN A 13 -18.98 -19.16 -6.07
CA GLN A 13 -20.05 -20.09 -6.40
C GLN A 13 -20.83 -20.49 -5.13
N ASP A 14 -22.08 -20.93 -5.28
CA ASP A 14 -23.03 -21.13 -4.16
C ASP A 14 -22.56 -22.15 -3.11
N ASP A 15 -21.63 -23.04 -3.45
CA ASP A 15 -21.09 -24.09 -2.59
C ASP A 15 -19.67 -23.82 -2.05
N GLU A 16 -19.01 -22.75 -2.52
CA GLU A 16 -17.64 -22.42 -2.11
C GLU A 16 -17.63 -21.61 -0.81
N LYS A 17 -16.73 -21.96 0.11
CA LYS A 17 -16.47 -21.15 1.31
C LYS A 17 -15.46 -20.05 0.97
N PRO A 18 -15.67 -18.79 1.37
CA PRO A 18 -14.75 -17.69 1.08
C PRO A 18 -13.39 -17.87 1.73
N LEU A 19 -13.36 -18.56 2.88
CA LEU A 19 -12.17 -18.77 3.67
C LEU A 19 -12.18 -20.18 4.24
N THR A 20 -11.05 -20.88 4.10
CA THR A 20 -10.80 -22.19 4.70
C THR A 20 -9.47 -22.14 5.45
N ILE A 21 -9.47 -22.55 6.72
CA ILE A 21 -8.26 -22.62 7.55
C ILE A 21 -7.89 -24.10 7.71
N THR A 22 -6.63 -24.42 7.47
CA THR A 22 -6.08 -25.76 7.66
C THR A 22 -4.81 -25.64 8.50
N GLU A 23 -4.78 -26.32 9.64
CA GLU A 23 -3.61 -26.37 10.51
C GLU A 23 -2.49 -27.18 9.84
N ASP A 24 -1.24 -26.76 9.99
CA ASP A 24 -0.09 -27.47 9.43
C ASP A 24 0.35 -28.58 10.40
N PRO A 25 0.32 -29.87 10.01
CA PRO A 25 0.71 -30.95 10.90
C PRO A 25 2.22 -31.00 11.17
N LYS A 26 3.05 -30.30 10.37
CA LYS A 26 4.51 -30.36 10.47
C LYS A 26 5.10 -29.30 11.39
N LEU A 27 4.40 -28.19 11.59
CA LEU A 27 4.90 -27.04 12.33
C LEU A 27 3.91 -26.66 13.43
N PRO A 28 4.37 -26.47 14.68
CA PRO A 28 3.51 -26.00 15.76
C PRO A 28 3.04 -24.57 15.47
N ASN A 29 1.80 -24.26 15.87
CA ASN A 29 1.17 -22.94 15.71
C ASN A 29 1.30 -22.37 14.29
N ALA A 30 1.18 -23.24 13.29
CA ALA A 30 1.16 -22.86 11.89
C ALA A 30 -0.17 -23.23 11.24
N SER A 31 -0.67 -22.36 10.38
CA SER A 31 -1.89 -22.60 9.62
C SER A 31 -1.75 -22.07 8.20
N THR A 32 -2.31 -22.83 7.26
CA THR A 32 -2.49 -22.41 5.88
C THR A 32 -3.95 -22.01 5.69
N ILE A 33 -4.17 -20.78 5.28
CA ILE A 33 -5.47 -20.18 5.04
C ILE A 33 -5.63 -20.04 3.52
N VAL A 34 -6.69 -20.63 2.98
CA VAL A 34 -7.09 -20.46 1.59
C VAL A 34 -8.19 -19.42 1.54
N ILE A 35 -7.95 -18.32 0.82
CA ILE A 35 -8.95 -17.29 0.56
C ILE A 35 -9.30 -17.37 -0.92
N ARG A 36 -10.58 -17.62 -1.20
CA ARG A 36 -11.09 -17.85 -2.55
C ARG A 36 -11.47 -16.54 -3.21
N ARG A 37 -11.34 -16.49 -4.54
CA ARG A 37 -11.70 -15.32 -5.39
C ARG A 37 -11.00 -14.02 -4.97
N GLN A 38 -9.74 -14.12 -4.59
CA GLN A 38 -8.89 -13.00 -4.19
C GLN A 38 -7.53 -13.09 -4.89
N ASP A 39 -6.85 -11.95 -4.97
CA ASP A 39 -5.61 -11.79 -5.71
C ASP A 39 -4.48 -11.24 -4.82
N HIS A 40 -3.39 -10.82 -5.47
CA HIS A 40 -2.25 -10.20 -4.80
C HIS A 40 -2.60 -8.91 -4.05
N THR A 41 -3.70 -8.23 -4.41
CA THR A 41 -4.12 -6.99 -3.76
C THR A 41 -4.41 -7.23 -2.28
N LEU A 42 -5.22 -8.26 -1.98
CA LEU A 42 -5.51 -8.65 -0.60
C LEU A 42 -4.33 -9.40 0.03
N GLY A 43 -3.72 -10.34 -0.72
CA GLY A 43 -2.66 -11.20 -0.19
C GLY A 43 -1.44 -10.41 0.28
N ASN A 44 -0.98 -9.44 -0.50
CA ASN A 44 0.18 -8.62 -0.16
C ASN A 44 -0.11 -7.72 1.06
N MET A 45 -1.30 -7.14 1.12
CA MET A 45 -1.71 -6.27 2.21
C MET A 45 -1.75 -7.03 3.54
N LEU A 46 -2.36 -8.22 3.55
CA LEU A 46 -2.39 -9.08 4.75
C LEU A 46 -0.99 -9.53 5.16
N ARG A 47 -0.16 -9.97 4.20
CA ARG A 47 1.21 -10.38 4.48
C ARG A 47 2.03 -9.25 5.09
N ALA A 48 1.93 -8.03 4.54
CA ALA A 48 2.64 -6.87 5.06
C ALA A 48 2.20 -6.56 6.50
N GLN A 49 0.90 -6.55 6.78
CA GLN A 49 0.40 -6.26 8.11
C GLN A 49 0.78 -7.34 9.13
N LEU A 50 0.72 -8.61 8.75
CA LEU A 50 1.09 -9.72 9.63
C LEU A 50 2.57 -9.67 10.01
N MET A 51 3.45 -9.26 9.10
CA MET A 51 4.88 -9.11 9.37
C MET A 51 5.22 -7.96 10.34
N LEU A 52 4.28 -7.03 10.58
CA LEU A 52 4.45 -5.97 11.58
C LEU A 52 4.15 -6.46 13.01
N ASP A 53 3.44 -7.59 13.16
CA ASP A 53 3.08 -8.14 14.46
C ASP A 53 4.26 -8.95 15.04
N PRO A 54 4.80 -8.58 16.21
CA PRO A 54 5.94 -9.29 16.82
C PRO A 54 5.60 -10.70 17.32
N THR A 55 4.32 -11.07 17.37
CA THR A 55 3.87 -12.44 17.71
C THR A 55 3.88 -13.39 16.50
N VAL A 56 4.04 -12.86 15.29
CA VAL A 56 4.09 -13.63 14.05
C VAL A 56 5.55 -13.94 13.72
N LEU A 57 5.89 -15.23 13.66
CA LEU A 57 7.22 -15.70 13.30
C LEU A 57 7.40 -15.78 11.78
N PHE A 58 6.32 -16.12 11.07
CA PHE A 58 6.33 -16.23 9.62
C PHE A 58 4.97 -15.86 9.03
N ALA A 59 4.98 -15.04 7.98
CA ALA A 59 3.82 -14.79 7.14
C ALA A 59 4.24 -14.71 5.67
N GLY A 60 3.63 -15.54 4.84
CA GLY A 60 3.88 -15.56 3.39
C GLY A 60 2.62 -15.98 2.64
N TYR A 61 2.42 -15.45 1.44
CA TYR A 61 1.32 -15.86 0.58
C TYR A 61 1.81 -16.24 -0.81
N LYS A 62 1.02 -17.06 -1.51
CA LYS A 62 1.24 -17.38 -2.92
C LYS A 62 -0.08 -17.56 -3.64
N VAL A 63 -0.07 -17.28 -4.94
CA VAL A 63 -1.13 -17.69 -5.87
C VAL A 63 -0.67 -19.02 -6.49
N PRO A 64 -1.47 -20.11 -6.40
CA PRO A 64 -1.06 -21.42 -6.88
C PRO A 64 -0.94 -21.45 -8.40
N HIS A 65 -1.85 -20.77 -9.10
CA HIS A 65 -1.86 -20.66 -10.54
C HIS A 65 -2.49 -19.32 -10.99
N PRO A 66 -1.93 -18.57 -11.97
CA PRO A 66 -2.46 -17.27 -12.37
C PRO A 66 -3.89 -17.27 -12.95
N LEU A 67 -4.39 -18.42 -13.41
CA LEU A 67 -5.76 -18.56 -13.90
C LEU A 67 -6.78 -18.82 -12.79
N GLU A 68 -6.32 -19.11 -11.58
CA GLU A 68 -7.16 -19.33 -10.40
C GLU A 68 -6.99 -18.14 -9.45
N ASN A 69 -8.09 -17.49 -9.12
CA ASN A 69 -8.06 -16.34 -8.20
C ASN A 69 -8.12 -16.81 -6.75
N ASP A 70 -7.21 -17.69 -6.35
CA ASP A 70 -7.14 -18.20 -4.99
C ASP A 70 -5.78 -17.82 -4.39
N ILE A 71 -5.78 -17.38 -3.12
CA ILE A 71 -4.54 -17.11 -2.38
C ILE A 71 -4.38 -18.10 -1.25
N LEU A 72 -3.16 -18.64 -1.15
CA LEU A 72 -2.71 -19.48 -0.03
C LEU A 72 -1.82 -18.65 0.88
N LEU A 73 -2.33 -18.30 2.06
CA LEU A 73 -1.62 -17.55 3.08
C LEU A 73 -1.15 -18.52 4.17
N LYS A 74 0.16 -18.61 4.40
CA LYS A 74 0.76 -19.39 5.47
C LYS A 74 1.22 -18.48 6.58
N ILE A 75 0.75 -18.75 7.80
CA ILE A 75 1.04 -17.98 9.00
C ILE A 75 1.61 -18.95 10.04
N GLN A 76 2.66 -18.52 10.73
CA GLN A 76 3.19 -19.17 11.93
C GLN A 76 3.32 -18.13 13.03
N THR A 77 2.79 -18.42 14.21
CA THR A 77 2.88 -17.56 15.39
C THR A 77 3.72 -18.20 16.48
N ASP A 78 4.09 -17.39 17.47
CA ASP A 78 4.65 -17.87 18.73
C ASP A 78 3.61 -18.62 19.58
N GLU A 79 4.00 -19.07 20.77
CA GLU A 79 3.11 -19.75 21.72
C GLU A 79 2.11 -18.80 22.41
N ARG A 80 2.30 -17.48 22.26
CA ARG A 80 1.44 -16.46 22.90
C ARG A 80 0.22 -16.14 22.05
N SER A 81 0.21 -16.51 20.76
CA SER A 81 -0.88 -16.22 19.83
C SER A 81 -1.23 -17.39 18.93
N ASN A 82 -2.47 -17.38 18.42
CA ASN A 82 -2.97 -18.32 17.42
C ASN A 82 -2.91 -17.65 16.03
N PRO A 83 -2.49 -18.36 14.95
CA PRO A 83 -2.52 -17.82 13.59
C PRO A 83 -3.87 -17.19 13.18
N ALA A 84 -4.99 -17.77 13.59
CA ALA A 84 -6.31 -17.23 13.29
C ALA A 84 -6.57 -15.88 13.97
N GLU A 85 -6.13 -15.73 15.22
CA GLU A 85 -6.25 -14.46 15.97
C GLU A 85 -5.27 -13.41 15.45
N ALA A 86 -4.06 -13.79 15.06
CA ALA A 86 -3.12 -12.89 14.40
C ALA A 86 -3.69 -12.34 13.08
N LEU A 87 -4.31 -13.21 12.26
CA LEU A 87 -5.02 -12.77 11.04
C LEU A 87 -6.13 -11.77 11.36
N LYS A 88 -6.97 -12.07 12.35
CA LYS A 88 -8.07 -11.20 12.76
C LYS A 88 -7.58 -9.83 13.23
N ARG A 89 -6.50 -9.79 14.02
CA ARG A 89 -5.87 -8.54 14.46
C ARG A 89 -5.33 -7.75 13.27
N ALA A 90 -4.63 -8.40 12.33
CA ALA A 90 -4.14 -7.76 11.12
C ALA A 90 -5.29 -7.16 10.28
N CYS A 91 -6.40 -7.88 10.08
CA CYS A 91 -7.56 -7.36 9.36
C CYS A 91 -8.17 -6.12 10.04
N HIS A 92 -8.35 -6.15 11.36
CA HIS A 92 -8.88 -4.98 12.08
C HIS A 92 -7.96 -3.76 11.98
N GLU A 93 -6.65 -3.96 12.02
CA GLU A 93 -5.69 -2.87 11.93
C GLU A 93 -5.67 -2.27 10.52
N LEU A 94 -5.73 -3.09 9.47
CA LEU A 94 -5.87 -2.60 8.09
C LEU A 94 -7.15 -1.80 7.88
N ILE A 95 -8.28 -2.23 8.45
CA ILE A 95 -9.54 -1.47 8.39
C ILE A 95 -9.37 -0.11 9.08
N ARG A 96 -8.76 -0.07 10.26
CA ARG A 96 -8.51 1.21 10.98
C ARG A 96 -7.62 2.15 10.19
N GLN A 97 -6.50 1.65 9.65
CA GLN A 97 -5.58 2.45 8.85
C GLN A 97 -6.28 3.00 7.59
N THR A 98 -7.05 2.16 6.90
CA THR A 98 -7.78 2.57 5.68
C THR A 98 -8.83 3.65 5.99
N VAL A 99 -9.57 3.49 7.09
CA VAL A 99 -10.55 4.50 7.54
C VAL A 99 -9.85 5.80 7.95
N HIS A 100 -8.70 5.70 8.61
CA HIS A 100 -7.91 6.87 9.01
C HIS A 100 -7.40 7.65 7.79
N ILE A 101 -6.81 6.95 6.82
CA ILE A 101 -6.33 7.55 5.56
C ILE A 101 -7.49 8.20 4.81
N LYS A 102 -8.64 7.53 4.72
CA LYS A 102 -9.85 8.10 4.09
C LYS A 102 -10.27 9.41 4.76
N ALA A 103 -10.32 9.44 6.09
CA ALA A 103 -10.71 10.65 6.83
C ALA A 103 -9.72 11.80 6.60
N GLN A 104 -8.42 11.53 6.67
CA GLN A 104 -7.39 12.52 6.40
C GLN A 104 -7.47 13.03 4.96
N PHE A 105 -7.63 12.13 3.98
CA PHE A 105 -7.78 12.48 2.58
C PHE A 105 -9.00 13.36 2.34
N GLN A 106 -10.16 13.01 2.90
CA GLN A 106 -11.39 13.81 2.77
C GLN A 106 -11.24 15.20 3.41
N GLN A 107 -10.57 15.28 4.56
CA GLN A 107 -10.29 16.57 5.20
C GLN A 107 -9.38 17.44 4.31
N GLN A 108 -8.32 16.88 3.74
CA GLN A 108 -7.41 17.63 2.86
C GLN A 108 -8.08 18.03 1.55
N ALA A 109 -8.90 17.15 0.95
CA ALA A 109 -9.70 17.49 -0.22
C ALA A 109 -10.61 18.69 0.05
N LYS A 110 -11.31 18.70 1.19
CA LYS A 110 -12.15 19.82 1.61
C LYS A 110 -11.34 21.09 1.85
N ASN A 111 -10.16 21.00 2.46
CA ASN A 111 -9.29 22.15 2.68
C ASN A 111 -8.88 22.79 1.34
N ILE A 112 -8.51 21.98 0.35
CA ILE A 112 -8.16 22.44 -1.00
C ILE A 112 -9.37 23.10 -1.69
N GLU A 113 -10.56 22.50 -1.62
CA GLU A 113 -11.79 23.08 -2.16
C GLU A 113 -12.13 24.44 -1.53
N MET A 114 -11.85 24.63 -0.24
CA MET A 114 -12.05 25.89 0.48
C MET A 114 -10.94 26.93 0.22
N GLY A 115 -10.00 26.65 -0.69
CA GLY A 115 -8.88 27.54 -0.99
C GLY A 115 -7.80 27.58 0.10
N MET A 116 -7.90 26.71 1.10
CA MET A 116 -6.87 26.47 2.10
C MET A 116 -5.88 25.44 1.54
N GLY A 117 -5.12 25.88 0.54
CA GLY A 117 -4.00 25.11 0.00
C GLY A 117 -2.96 24.81 1.09
N PRO A 118 -2.08 23.81 0.89
CA PRO A 118 -1.11 23.36 1.89
C PRO A 118 -0.14 24.46 2.39
N GLU A 119 -0.09 25.62 1.73
CA GLU A 119 0.73 26.76 2.15
C GLU A 119 0.16 27.61 3.31
N GLN A 120 -1.14 27.53 3.62
CA GLN A 120 -1.73 28.37 4.69
C GLN A 120 -1.45 27.85 6.12
N GLY A 121 -0.79 26.70 6.25
CA GLY A 121 -0.29 26.19 7.55
C GLY A 121 0.98 26.87 8.05
N VAL A 122 1.61 27.73 7.24
CA VAL A 122 2.74 28.57 7.66
C VAL A 122 2.18 29.89 8.18
N ALA A 123 2.52 30.22 9.43
CA ALA A 123 1.99 31.34 10.20
C ALA A 123 1.87 32.67 9.40
N PRO A 124 0.84 33.50 9.68
CA PRO A 124 0.63 34.77 9.01
C PRO A 124 1.68 35.78 9.48
N GLY A 125 2.83 35.81 8.81
CA GLY A 125 3.94 36.70 9.18
C GLY A 125 4.94 37.04 8.08
N ALA A 126 4.87 36.41 6.91
CA ALA A 126 5.78 36.69 5.80
C ALA A 126 5.01 37.11 4.54
N ALA A 127 4.45 38.33 4.57
CA ALA A 127 3.93 38.96 3.38
C ALA A 127 5.10 39.34 2.45
N GLY A 128 5.28 38.57 1.38
CA GLY A 128 6.25 38.83 0.32
C GLY A 128 5.78 38.25 -1.01
N ALA A 129 5.01 39.06 -1.73
CA ALA A 129 4.71 39.05 -3.17
C ALA A 129 4.75 37.72 -3.97
N ASN A 130 3.58 37.37 -4.53
CA ASN A 130 3.37 36.54 -5.72
C ASN A 130 3.82 35.07 -5.66
N GLY A 131 3.06 34.24 -4.95
CA GLY A 131 3.15 32.78 -5.03
C GLY A 131 2.21 32.23 -6.11
N ALA A 132 2.70 32.10 -7.35
CA ALA A 132 2.06 31.24 -8.35
C ALA A 132 2.42 29.78 -8.02
N TYR A 133 1.41 28.92 -7.86
CA TYR A 133 1.60 27.50 -7.58
C TYR A 133 2.23 26.78 -8.80
N ASP A 134 3.48 26.33 -8.67
CA ASP A 134 4.12 25.44 -9.63
C ASP A 134 4.18 24.00 -9.05
N PRO A 135 3.30 23.09 -9.49
CA PRO A 135 3.27 21.71 -9.01
C PRO A 135 4.46 20.84 -9.45
N TYR A 136 5.34 21.35 -10.32
CA TYR A 136 6.55 20.65 -10.79
C TYR A 136 7.85 21.40 -10.49
N GLY A 137 7.78 22.52 -9.75
CA GLY A 137 8.95 23.30 -9.35
C GLY A 137 9.70 22.61 -8.22
N ASP A 138 10.93 22.18 -8.49
CA ASP A 138 11.83 21.54 -7.53
C ASP A 138 12.44 22.50 -6.49
N GLY A 139 11.99 23.76 -6.46
CA GLY A 139 12.37 24.75 -5.44
C GLY A 139 13.82 25.27 -5.57
N PHE A 140 14.56 24.88 -6.61
CA PHE A 140 15.97 25.27 -6.78
C PHE A 140 16.19 26.54 -7.62
N GLY A 141 15.13 27.19 -8.11
CA GLY A 141 15.20 28.36 -9.01
C GLY A 141 15.03 29.74 -8.35
N ARG A 142 15.21 29.89 -7.03
CA ARG A 142 14.83 31.13 -6.31
C ARG A 142 15.84 32.29 -6.41
N GLU A 143 16.96 32.11 -7.10
CA GLU A 143 17.91 33.20 -7.35
C GLU A 143 18.18 33.35 -8.86
N GLY A 144 17.44 34.26 -9.49
CA GLY A 144 17.95 35.10 -10.58
C GLY A 144 18.33 34.47 -11.92
N ASN A 145 18.18 33.17 -12.16
CA ASN A 145 18.47 32.57 -13.46
C ASN A 145 17.30 31.75 -14.00
N VAL A 146 16.71 32.24 -15.09
CA VAL A 146 15.69 31.56 -15.89
C VAL A 146 16.38 30.46 -16.70
N VAL A 147 16.20 29.20 -16.31
CA VAL A 147 16.59 28.07 -17.16
C VAL A 147 15.36 27.67 -18.00
N VAL A 148 15.25 28.31 -19.16
CA VAL A 148 14.47 27.78 -20.30
C VAL A 148 15.47 27.08 -21.21
N GLY A 149 15.07 25.92 -21.74
CA GLY A 149 15.95 24.95 -22.41
C GLY A 149 16.96 25.53 -23.40
N GLY A 150 18.15 24.93 -23.41
CA GLY A 150 19.16 25.12 -24.46
C GLY A 150 20.48 25.70 -23.95
N ALA A 151 21.43 24.80 -23.69
CA ALA A 151 22.89 24.98 -23.72
C ALA A 151 23.51 26.20 -23.04
N THR A 152 24.30 25.93 -21.99
CA THR A 152 25.59 26.60 -21.78
C THR A 152 26.64 25.53 -21.47
N ARG A 153 27.52 25.28 -22.43
CA ARG A 153 28.83 24.63 -22.20
C ARG A 153 29.80 25.74 -21.82
N GLU A 154 30.60 25.55 -20.77
CA GLU A 154 32.06 25.63 -20.88
C GLU A 154 32.81 25.09 -19.66
N GLN A 155 33.78 24.23 -19.99
CA GLN A 155 35.07 23.94 -19.35
C GLN A 155 35.12 23.37 -17.92
N GLY A 156 35.41 22.06 -17.85
CA GLY A 156 36.30 21.51 -16.82
C GLY A 156 35.79 20.27 -16.09
N GLN A 157 36.35 19.12 -16.48
CA GLN A 157 36.40 17.85 -15.73
C GLN A 157 35.11 17.03 -15.61
N ASP A 158 35.00 16.05 -16.53
CA ASP A 158 34.23 14.83 -16.31
C ASP A 158 34.91 14.00 -15.21
N VAL A 159 34.24 13.83 -14.07
CA VAL A 159 34.59 12.80 -13.08
C VAL A 159 33.30 12.12 -12.63
N TYR A 160 33.02 10.96 -13.23
CA TYR A 160 32.24 9.92 -12.58
C TYR A 160 33.03 8.61 -12.71
N ASP A 161 33.47 8.13 -11.54
CA ASP A 161 33.86 6.75 -11.29
C ASP A 161 32.61 6.01 -10.76
N PHE A 162 32.51 4.71 -11.04
CA PHE A 162 31.31 3.86 -10.98
C PHE A 162 30.42 3.97 -9.73
#